data_AF-A0A920LFE9-F1
#
_entry.id   AF-A0A920LFE9-F1
#
_cell.length_a   1.000
_cell.length_b   1.000
_cell.length_c   1.000
_cell.angle_alpha   90.00
_cell.angle_beta   90.00
_cell.angle_gamma   90.00
#
_symmetry.space_group_name_H-M   'P 1'
#
loop_
_entity.id
_entity.type
_entity.pdbx_description
1 polymer ?
#
loop_
_entity_poly.entity_id
_entity_poly.type
_entity_poly.pdbx_seq_one_letter_code
_entity_poly.pdbx_strand_id
1 'polypeptide(L)'
;MNEKLSQNARVLGKIFRSEMNKYINTSKIVKLIRGKGLLNAIVINDTKDSKTAWNICLKLKDNGLLAKPTHGNIIRFAPPLVITEEKII
;
A
#
# COMPACT_ATOMS: atom_id res chain seq x y z
N MET A 1 -27.84 -3.33 -11.99
CA MET A 1 -27.22 -3.05 -10.68
C MET A 1 -25.94 -2.25 -10.92
N ASN A 2 -25.70 -1.20 -10.14
CA ASN A 2 -24.49 -0.38 -10.24
C ASN A 2 -23.75 -0.48 -8.91
N GLU A 3 -22.70 -1.32 -8.85
CA GLU A 3 -21.97 -1.67 -7.62
C GLU A 3 -21.08 -0.53 -7.07
N LYS A 4 -21.04 0.62 -7.75
CA LYS A 4 -20.28 1.83 -7.34
C LYS A 4 -18.79 1.56 -7.03
N LEU A 5 -18.19 0.56 -7.67
CA LEU A 5 -16.81 0.11 -7.43
C LEU A 5 -15.77 1.24 -7.55
N SER A 6 -15.95 2.14 -8.52
CA SER A 6 -15.04 3.28 -8.72
C SER A 6 -15.12 4.31 -7.59
N GLN A 7 -16.32 4.56 -7.07
CA GLN A 7 -16.55 5.44 -5.94
C GLN A 7 -15.98 4.82 -4.66
N ASN A 8 -16.25 3.53 -4.42
CA ASN A 8 -15.67 2.80 -3.29
C ASN A 8 -14.14 2.82 -3.34
N ALA A 9 -13.54 2.53 -4.49
CA ALA A 9 -12.09 2.55 -4.62
C ALA A 9 -11.48 3.92 -4.30
N ARG A 10 -12.19 5.01 -4.63
CA ARG A 10 -11.77 6.37 -4.28
C ARG A 10 -11.81 6.60 -2.78
N VAL A 11 -12.87 6.17 -2.09
CA VAL A 11 -13.04 6.33 -0.64
C VAL A 11 -12.03 5.46 0.11
N LEU A 12 -12.04 4.15 -0.13
CA LEU A 12 -11.15 3.18 0.54
C LEU A 12 -9.68 3.49 0.29
N GLY A 13 -9.34 3.93 -0.92
CA GLY A 13 -7.99 4.39 -1.23
C GLY A 13 -7.53 5.57 -0.38
N LYS A 14 -8.44 6.53 -0.09
CA LYS A 14 -8.11 7.66 0.79
C LYS A 14 -7.90 7.20 2.23
N ILE A 15 -8.73 6.28 2.73
CA ILE A 15 -8.60 5.70 4.07
C ILE A 15 -7.25 5.00 4.21
N PHE A 16 -6.91 4.08 3.30
CA PHE A 16 -5.61 3.41 3.28
C PHE A 16 -4.45 4.40 3.39
N ARG A 17 -4.44 5.43 2.53
CA ARG A 17 -3.35 6.43 2.54
C ARG A 17 -3.37 7.28 3.81
N SER A 18 -4.52 7.61 4.37
CA SER A 18 -4.63 8.34 5.63
C SER A 18 -4.00 7.55 6.78
N GLU A 19 -4.40 6.29 6.96
CA GLU A 19 -3.88 5.44 8.03
C GLU A 19 -2.37 5.17 7.89
N MET A 20 -1.91 4.88 6.68
CA MET A 20 -0.48 4.74 6.41
C MET A 20 0.30 6.03 6.70
N ASN A 21 -0.24 7.20 6.37
CA ASN A 21 0.42 8.47 6.67
C ASN A 21 0.52 8.75 8.18
N LYS A 22 -0.46 8.31 8.98
CA LYS A 22 -0.34 8.40 10.46
C LYS A 22 0.82 7.55 10.97
N TYR A 23 0.95 6.32 10.46
CA TYR A 23 2.02 5.39 10.86
C TYR A 23 3.42 5.88 10.47
N ILE A 24 3.59 6.46 9.28
CA ILE A 24 4.93 6.85 8.80
C ILE A 24 5.48 8.11 9.48
N ASN A 25 4.64 8.92 10.15
CA ASN A 25 5.09 10.15 10.80
C ASN A 25 6.22 9.92 11.82
N THR A 26 6.31 8.70 12.36
CA THR A 26 7.36 8.30 13.32
C THR A 26 8.39 7.34 12.71
N SER A 27 8.25 6.97 11.44
CA SER A 27 9.10 5.98 10.78
C SER A 27 10.13 6.63 9.85
N LYS A 28 11.39 6.16 9.93
CA LYS A 28 12.46 6.55 8.98
C LYS A 28 12.55 5.63 7.75
N ILE A 29 11.78 4.54 7.74
CA ILE A 29 11.82 3.50 6.69
C ILE A 29 11.06 3.93 5.44
N VAL A 30 9.99 4.72 5.59
CA VAL A 30 9.15 5.13 4.47
C VAL A 30 9.46 6.57 4.09
N LYS A 31 9.67 6.82 2.81
CA LYS A 31 9.92 8.15 2.25
C LYS A 31 8.62 8.86 1.86
N LEU A 32 7.67 8.12 1.27
CA LEU A 32 6.43 8.69 0.73
C LEU A 32 5.36 7.61 0.54
N ILE A 33 4.11 7.96 0.81
CA ILE A 33 2.92 7.20 0.43
C ILE A 33 2.20 7.92 -0.72
N ARG A 34 1.87 7.21 -1.81
CA ARG A 34 1.15 7.79 -2.95
C ARG A 34 0.19 6.80 -3.59
N GLY A 35 -0.80 7.29 -4.33
CA GLY A 35 -1.73 6.41 -5.05
C GLY A 35 -2.95 7.14 -5.61
N LYS A 36 -3.77 6.41 -6.38
CA LYS A 36 -5.06 6.87 -6.92
C LYS A 36 -6.06 5.72 -6.84
N GLY A 37 -7.22 5.98 -6.24
CA GLY A 37 -8.15 4.89 -5.91
C GLY A 37 -7.48 3.85 -5.01
N LEU A 38 -7.69 2.56 -5.30
CA LEU A 38 -7.05 1.45 -4.60
C LEU A 38 -5.65 1.08 -5.11
N LEU A 39 -5.15 1.75 -6.15
CA LEU A 39 -3.76 1.57 -6.59
C LEU A 39 -2.85 2.44 -5.72
N ASN A 40 -2.23 1.82 -4.72
CA ASN A 40 -1.39 2.47 -3.72
C ASN A 40 0.06 2.02 -3.83
N ALA A 41 0.97 2.89 -3.40
CA ALA A 41 2.39 2.62 -3.36
C ALA A 41 3.06 3.25 -2.14
N ILE A 42 3.97 2.48 -1.53
CA ILE A 42 4.87 2.92 -0.47
C ILE A 42 6.26 3.01 -1.07
N VAL A 43 6.86 4.19 -1.01
CA VAL A 43 8.26 4.40 -1.41
C VAL A 43 9.12 4.23 -0.16
N ILE A 44 9.97 3.22 -0.17
CA ILE A 44 10.92 2.95 0.91
C ILE A 44 12.07 3.96 0.81
N ASN A 45 12.47 4.50 1.96
CA ASN A 45 13.58 5.43 2.12
C ASN A 45 14.93 4.71 2.06
N ASP A 46 15.17 4.05 0.94
CA ASP A 46 16.36 3.24 0.70
C ASP A 46 16.67 3.24 -0.81
N THR A 47 17.85 2.73 -1.18
CA THR A 47 18.30 2.63 -2.58
C THR A 47 17.53 1.55 -3.33
N LYS A 48 17.56 1.61 -4.67
CA LYS A 48 16.86 0.63 -5.52
C LYS A 48 17.48 -0.76 -5.46
N ASP A 49 18.77 -0.84 -5.17
CA ASP A 49 19.51 -2.10 -5.09
C ASP A 49 19.40 -2.75 -3.70
N SER A 50 18.87 -2.01 -2.72
CA SER A 50 18.62 -2.53 -1.38
C SER A 50 17.53 -3.60 -1.38
N LYS A 51 17.71 -4.61 -0.52
CA LYS A 51 16.74 -5.68 -0.28
C LYS A 51 15.63 -5.28 0.69
N THR A 52 15.63 -4.06 1.23
CA THR A 52 14.66 -3.63 2.25
C THR A 52 13.21 -3.79 1.79
N ALA A 53 12.87 -3.29 0.60
CA ALA A 53 11.50 -3.42 0.07
C ALA A 53 11.11 -4.88 -0.19
N TRP A 54 12.05 -5.70 -0.66
CA TRP A 54 11.84 -7.13 -0.86
C TRP A 54 11.58 -7.86 0.47
N ASN A 55 12.41 -7.60 1.48
CA ASN A 55 12.28 -8.21 2.81
C ASN A 55 10.97 -7.80 3.49
N ILE A 56 10.51 -6.56 3.31
CA ILE A 56 9.19 -6.13 3.76
C ILE A 56 8.09 -6.95 3.06
N CYS A 57 8.15 -7.10 1.73
CA CYS A 57 7.17 -7.92 1.00
C CYS A 57 7.15 -9.38 1.45
N LEU A 58 8.31 -9.97 1.78
CA LEU A 58 8.37 -11.32 2.36
C LEU A 58 7.65 -11.38 3.71
N LYS A 59 7.92 -10.43 4.61
CA LYS A 59 7.22 -10.35 5.90
C LYS A 59 5.71 -10.14 5.71
N LEU A 60 5.30 -9.31 4.77
CA LEU A 60 3.88 -9.10 4.45
C LEU A 60 3.23 -10.41 3.99
N LYS A 61 3.89 -11.16 3.10
CA LYS A 61 3.42 -12.47 2.64
C LYS A 61 3.26 -13.45 3.81
N ASP A 62 4.22 -13.51 4.72
CA ASP A 62 4.15 -14.37 5.90
C ASP A 62 3.02 -13.94 6.87
N ASN A 63 2.58 -12.67 6.82
CA ASN A 63 1.42 -12.15 7.53
C ASN A 63 0.12 -12.18 6.68
N GLY A 64 0.10 -12.92 5.57
CA GLY A 64 -1.09 -13.11 4.73
C GLY A 64 -1.41 -11.97 3.76
N LEU A 65 -0.53 -10.97 3.61
CA LEU A 65 -0.71 -9.85 2.69
C LEU A 65 0.24 -9.95 1.49
N LEU A 66 -0.32 -10.16 0.30
CA LEU A 66 0.46 -10.17 -0.94
C LEU A 66 0.74 -8.74 -1.41
N ALA A 67 2.02 -8.40 -1.51
CA ALA A 67 2.51 -7.17 -2.10
C ALA A 67 3.74 -7.48 -2.95
N LYS A 68 4.03 -6.62 -3.94
CA LYS A 68 5.24 -6.76 -4.76
C LYS A 68 6.09 -5.50 -4.71
N PRO A 69 7.43 -5.65 -4.64
CA PRO A 69 8.33 -4.55 -4.91
C PRO A 69 8.36 -4.27 -6.42
N THR A 70 8.57 -3.00 -6.76
CA THR A 70 8.67 -2.49 -8.12
C THR A 70 9.76 -1.42 -8.14
N HIS A 71 10.51 -1.35 -9.25
CA HIS A 71 11.62 -0.41 -9.40
C HIS A 71 12.60 -0.42 -8.21
N GLY A 72 12.80 -1.58 -7.56
CA GLY A 72 13.66 -1.75 -6.38
C GLY A 72 12.97 -1.38 -5.06
N ASN A 73 12.78 -0.08 -4.81
CA ASN A 73 12.40 0.45 -3.50
C ASN A 73 10.92 0.84 -3.34
N ILE A 74 10.02 0.41 -4.24
CA ILE A 74 8.59 0.79 -4.20
C ILE A 74 7.72 -0.44 -4.01
N ILE A 75 6.95 -0.50 -2.93
CA ILE A 75 5.96 -1.57 -2.69
C ILE A 75 4.60 -1.12 -3.21
N ARG A 76 3.95 -1.93 -4.06
CA ARG A 76 2.62 -1.63 -4.61
C ARG A 76 1.52 -2.51 -4.00
N PHE A 77 0.39 -1.88 -3.71
CA PHE A 77 -0.84 -2.49 -3.22
C PHE A 77 -1.94 -2.23 -4.25
N ALA A 78 -2.59 -3.29 -4.69
CA ALA A 78 -3.69 -3.24 -5.65
C ALA A 78 -4.75 -4.30 -5.27
N PRO A 79 -5.49 -4.10 -4.17
CA PRO A 79 -6.53 -5.02 -3.76
C PRO A 79 -7.69 -5.04 -4.77
N PRO A 80 -8.52 -6.09 -4.76
CA PRO A 80 -9.75 -6.14 -5.54
C PRO A 80 -10.68 -4.94 -5.23
N LEU A 81 -11.43 -4.46 -6.22
CA LEU A 81 -12.34 -3.32 -6.05
C LEU A 81 -13.52 -3.60 -5.10
N VAL A 82 -13.77 -4.88 -4.82
CA VAL A 82 -14.80 -5.38 -3.90
C VAL A 82 -14.31 -5.51 -2.45
N ILE A 83 -13.08 -5.08 -2.14
CA ILE A 83 -12.54 -5.08 -0.77
C ILE A 83 -13.39 -4.20 0.16
N THR A 84 -13.53 -4.60 1.42
CA THR A 84 -14.26 -3.86 2.45
C THR A 84 -13.33 -2.92 3.22
N GLU A 85 -13.90 -1.93 3.89
CA GLU A 85 -13.15 -1.00 4.76
C GLU A 85 -12.44 -1.72 5.91
N GLU A 86 -13.10 -2.70 6.52
CA GLU A 86 -12.54 -3.55 7.58
C GLU A 86 -11.30 -4.33 7.16
N LYS A 87 -11.13 -4.61 5.86
CA LYS A 87 -9.92 -5.28 5.32
C LYS A 87 -8.84 -4.30 4.87
N ILE A 88 -9.14 -3.00 4.86
CA ILE A 88 -8.20 -1.91 4.52
C ILE A 88 -7.51 -1.37 5.77
N ILE A 89 -8.21 -1.34 6.90
CA ILE A 89 -7.72 -0.94 8.23
C ILE A 89 -7.01 -2.13 8.88
#